data_AF-W1XKC3-F1
#
_entry.id   AF-W1XKC3-F1
#
_cell.length_a   1.000
_cell.length_b   1.000
_cell.length_c   1.000
_cell.angle_alpha   90.00
_cell.angle_beta   90.00
_cell.angle_gamma   90.00
#
_symmetry.space_group_name_H-M   'P 1'
#
loop_
_entity.id
_entity.type
_entity.pdbx_description
1 polymer ?
#
loop_
_entity_poly.entity_id
_entity_poly.type
_entity_poly.pdbx_seq_one_letter_code
_entity_poly.pdbx_strand_id
1 'polypeptide(L)'
;WILEEVDKDSLEETGIQNCETVIVCISSKIEASILTTLNLINMGVPKVIAKAGSFEQGCVLEKIGAEVVYPEKDMGVRLGNRLMYSNLL
;
A
#
# COMPACT_ATOMS: atom_id res chain seq x y z
N TRP A 1 -17.36 -6.05 3.48
CA TRP A 1 -17.31 -5.12 4.63
C TRP A 1 -16.83 -3.78 4.12
N ILE A 2 -17.54 -2.70 4.45
CA ILE A 2 -17.13 -1.32 4.17
C ILE A 2 -16.94 -0.68 5.55
N LEU A 3 -15.77 -0.11 5.79
CA LEU A 3 -15.45 0.63 7.01
C LEU A 3 -15.27 2.11 6.65
N GLU A 4 -15.83 3.00 7.46
CA GLU A 4 -15.62 4.45 7.29
C GLU A 4 -14.32 4.92 7.97
N GLU A 5 -13.91 4.23 9.03
CA GLU A 5 -12.70 4.50 9.79
C GLU A 5 -11.76 3.29 9.79
N VAL A 6 -10.46 3.56 9.77
CA VAL A 6 -9.38 2.56 9.68
C VAL A 6 -8.52 2.56 10.95
N ASP A 7 -9.17 2.78 12.09
CA ASP A 7 -8.56 2.60 13.41
C ASP A 7 -8.37 1.11 13.74
N LYS A 8 -7.65 0.83 14.83
CA LYS A 8 -7.27 -0.53 15.24
C LYS A 8 -8.49 -1.39 15.57
N ASP A 9 -9.47 -0.84 16.30
CA ASP A 9 -10.62 -1.58 16.80
C ASP A 9 -11.55 -1.95 15.63
N SER A 10 -11.80 -0.98 14.74
CA SER A 10 -12.55 -1.18 13.49
C SER A 10 -11.93 -2.28 12.61
N LEU A 11 -10.59 -2.33 12.52
CA LEU A 11 -9.90 -3.37 11.75
C LEU A 11 -10.04 -4.76 12.39
N GLU A 12 -9.92 -4.87 13.72
CA GLU A 12 -10.04 -6.15 14.44
C GLU A 12 -11.44 -6.75 14.34
N GLU A 13 -12.49 -5.91 14.42
CA GLU A 13 -13.88 -6.35 14.30
C GLU A 13 -14.20 -6.98 12.94
N THR A 14 -13.50 -6.57 11.88
CA THR A 14 -13.70 -7.16 10.54
C THR A 14 -13.05 -8.53 10.37
N GLY A 15 -12.18 -8.95 11.29
CA GLY A 15 -11.43 -10.19 11.17
C GLY A 15 -10.31 -10.14 10.13
N ILE A 16 -9.84 -8.94 9.75
CA ILE A 16 -8.79 -8.74 8.73
C ILE A 16 -7.46 -9.41 9.08
N GLN A 17 -7.19 -9.63 10.38
CA GLN A 17 -6.06 -10.39 10.89
C GLN A 17 -6.02 -11.85 10.41
N ASN A 18 -7.15 -12.39 9.96
CA ASN A 18 -7.23 -13.75 9.42
C ASN A 18 -6.87 -13.82 7.93
N CYS A 19 -6.61 -12.68 7.28
CA CYS A 19 -6.19 -12.64 5.89
C CYS A 19 -4.71 -12.99 5.76
N GLU A 20 -4.37 -13.80 4.76
CA GLU A 20 -2.98 -14.12 4.42
C GLU A 20 -2.25 -12.91 3.82
N THR A 21 -2.97 -12.08 3.06
CA THR A 21 -2.42 -10.88 2.42
C THR A 21 -3.41 -9.72 2.51
N VAL A 22 -2.93 -8.54 2.89
CA VAL A 22 -3.70 -7.28 2.91
C VAL A 22 -2.99 -6.22 2.08
N ILE A 23 -3.75 -5.47 1.28
CA ILE A 23 -3.23 -4.40 0.41
C ILE A 23 -3.77 -3.05 0.89
N VAL A 24 -2.86 -2.12 1.21
CA VAL A 24 -3.19 -0.77 1.70
C VAL A 24 -2.96 0.26 0.58
N CYS A 25 -4.06 0.85 0.10
CA CYS A 25 -4.07 1.77 -1.04
C CYS A 25 -4.44 3.23 -0.66
N ILE A 26 -4.01 3.70 0.52
CA ILE A 26 -4.34 5.04 1.02
C ILE A 26 -3.35 6.07 0.46
N SER A 27 -3.84 7.05 -0.32
CA SER A 27 -2.99 8.04 -1.02
C SER A 27 -3.13 9.48 -0.51
N SER A 28 -4.30 9.87 0.00
CA SER A 28 -4.58 11.26 0.41
C SER A 28 -4.10 11.59 1.82
N LYS A 29 -3.84 10.58 2.65
CA LYS A 29 -3.44 10.73 4.06
C LYS A 29 -2.26 9.81 4.37
N ILE A 30 -1.05 10.36 4.30
CA ILE A 30 0.19 9.59 4.52
C ILE A 30 0.22 8.94 5.90
N GLU A 31 -0.13 9.71 6.94
CA GLU A 31 -0.18 9.21 8.32
C GLU A 31 -1.15 8.03 8.47
N ALA A 32 -2.34 8.12 7.89
CA ALA A 32 -3.31 7.03 7.91
C ALA A 32 -2.78 5.79 7.19
N SER A 33 -2.13 5.96 6.03
CA SER A 33 -1.50 4.85 5.30
C SER A 33 -0.46 4.12 6.15
N ILE A 34 0.44 4.87 6.79
CA ILE A 34 1.49 4.31 7.65
C ILE A 34 0.88 3.62 8.88
N LEU A 35 -0.06 4.28 9.57
CA LEU A 35 -0.66 3.76 10.79
C LEU A 35 -1.48 2.50 10.53
N THR A 36 -2.31 2.49 9.48
CA THR A 36 -3.07 1.30 9.07
C THR A 36 -2.12 0.15 8.74
N THR A 37 -1.04 0.41 7.99
CA THR A 37 -0.04 -0.61 7.65
C THR A 37 0.63 -1.18 8.90
N LEU A 38 1.05 -0.31 9.82
CA LEU A 38 1.67 -0.71 11.09
C LEU A 38 0.71 -1.57 11.93
N ASN A 39 -0.56 -1.18 12.01
CA ASN A 39 -1.57 -1.93 12.76
C ASN A 39 -1.76 -3.34 12.19
N LEU A 40 -1.87 -3.48 10.86
CA LEU A 40 -2.02 -4.77 10.21
C LEU A 40 -0.83 -5.70 10.48
N ILE A 41 0.39 -5.17 10.44
CA ILE A 41 1.61 -5.92 10.76
C ILE A 41 1.59 -6.35 12.23
N ASN A 42 1.23 -5.46 13.15
CA ASN A 42 1.13 -5.77 14.58
C ASN A 42 0.02 -6.78 14.90
N MET A 43 -1.04 -6.84 14.08
CA MET A 43 -2.09 -7.85 14.18
C MET A 43 -1.66 -9.23 13.68
N GLY A 44 -0.46 -9.37 13.12
CA GLY A 44 0.10 -10.64 12.67
C GLY A 44 -0.33 -11.03 11.26
N VAL A 45 -0.82 -10.10 10.44
CA VAL A 45 -1.08 -10.36 9.02
C VAL A 45 0.23 -10.80 8.35
N PRO A 46 0.30 -12.01 7.75
CA PRO A 46 1.56 -12.56 7.24
C PRO A 46 2.20 -11.71 6.13
N LYS A 47 1.37 -11.10 5.28
CA LYS A 47 1.83 -10.26 4.19
C LYS A 47 1.02 -8.97 4.08
N VAL A 48 1.71 -7.83 4.20
CA VAL A 48 1.11 -6.51 3.99
C VAL A 48 1.79 -5.81 2.83
N ILE A 49 1.02 -5.43 1.81
CA ILE A 49 1.50 -4.68 0.65
C ILE A 49 0.95 -3.26 0.76
N ALA A 50 1.82 -2.25 0.74
CA ALA A 50 1.42 -0.86 0.88
C ALA A 50 1.83 -0.02 -0.33
N LYS A 51 0.89 0.80 -0.80
CA LYS A 51 1.17 1.81 -1.82
C LYS A 51 1.95 2.98 -1.19
N ALA A 52 3.05 3.36 -1.83
CA ALA A 52 3.76 4.60 -1.53
C ALA A 52 3.58 5.64 -2.64
N GLY A 53 3.22 6.87 -2.27
CA GLY A 53 3.13 8.02 -3.17
C GLY A 53 4.46 8.76 -3.34
N SER A 54 5.40 8.60 -2.40
CA SER A 54 6.74 9.18 -2.46
C SER A 54 7.80 8.19 -1.97
N PHE A 55 9.06 8.45 -2.31
CA PHE A 55 10.18 7.62 -1.90
C PHE A 55 10.32 7.56 -0.37
N GLU A 56 10.16 8.70 0.30
CA GLU A 56 10.23 8.84 1.75
C GLU A 56 9.14 8.04 2.45
N GLN A 57 7.89 8.12 1.96
CA GLN A 57 6.80 7.29 2.48
C GLN A 57 7.12 5.81 2.33
N GLY A 58 7.64 5.40 1.17
CA GLY A 58 8.03 4.01 0.94
C GLY A 58 9.14 3.55 1.88
N CYS A 59 10.16 4.36 2.13
CA CYS A 59 11.21 4.04 3.11
C CYS A 59 10.64 3.79 4.51
N VAL A 60 9.62 4.55 4.92
CA VAL A 60 8.94 4.32 6.21
C VAL A 60 8.15 3.02 6.19
N LEU A 61 7.37 2.78 5.14
CA LEU A 61 6.55 1.56 4.97
C LEU A 61 7.40 0.29 4.91
N GLU A 62 8.55 0.32 4.24
CA GLU A 62 9.51 -0.80 4.20
C GLU A 62 10.08 -1.07 5.60
N LYS A 63 10.46 -0.01 6.33
CA LYS A 63 11.03 -0.15 7.69
C LYS A 63 10.06 -0.75 8.70
N ILE A 64 8.76 -0.52 8.55
CA ILE A 64 7.75 -1.15 9.40
C ILE A 64 7.46 -2.60 9.00
N GLY A 65 7.94 -3.06 7.84
CA GLY A 65 7.84 -4.45 7.38
C GLY A 65 6.84 -4.69 6.25
N ALA A 66 6.35 -3.64 5.58
CA ALA A 66 5.46 -3.80 4.43
C ALA A 66 6.23 -4.00 3.12
N GLU A 67 5.66 -4.77 2.20
CA GLU A 67 6.09 -4.79 0.80
C GLU A 67 5.56 -3.52 0.11
N VAL A 68 6.45 -2.71 -0.46
CA VAL A 68 6.07 -1.40 -1.01
C VAL A 68 5.97 -1.43 -2.53
N VAL A 69 4.91 -0.79 -3.05
CA VAL A 69 4.71 -0.59 -4.49
C VAL A 69 4.56 0.91 -4.82
N TYR A 70 4.98 1.29 -6.03
CA TYR A 70 4.91 2.67 -6.54
C TYR A 70 4.09 2.76 -7.85
N PRO A 71 2.76 2.55 -7.80
CA PRO A 71 1.94 2.34 -8.99
C PRO A 71 2.04 3.46 -10.03
N GLU A 72 2.03 4.71 -9.60
CA GLU A 72 2.10 5.89 -10.49
C GLU A 72 3.42 5.95 -11.23
N LYS A 73 4.53 5.75 -10.53
CA LYS A 73 5.87 5.77 -11.10
C LYS A 73 6.03 4.62 -12.10
N ASP A 74 5.66 3.42 -11.70
CA ASP A 74 5.79 2.21 -12.52
C ASP A 74 4.90 2.28 -13.77
N MET A 75 3.69 2.81 -13.62
CA MET A 75 2.78 3.08 -14.73
C MET A 75 3.34 4.15 -15.68
N GLY A 76 3.95 5.21 -15.13
CA GLY A 76 4.61 6.26 -15.92
C GLY A 76 5.73 5.71 -16.80
N VAL A 77 6.63 4.90 -16.24
CA VAL A 77 7.68 4.21 -17.00
C VAL A 77 7.08 3.29 -18.05
N ARG A 78 6.06 2.50 -17.69
CA ARG A 78 5.38 1.59 -18.63
C ARG A 78 4.72 2.34 -19.79
N LEU A 79 4.13 3.50 -19.53
CA LEU A 79 3.54 4.34 -20.57
C LEU A 79 4.63 4.94 -21.48
N GLY A 80 5.70 5.49 -20.90
CA GLY A 80 6.82 6.05 -21.66
C GLY A 80 7.45 5.03 -22.61
N ASN A 81 7.71 3.81 -22.12
CA ASN A 81 8.22 2.72 -22.95
C ASN A 81 7.27 2.42 -24.13
N ARG A 82 5.96 2.31 -23.89
CA ARG A 82 5.00 2.07 -24.98
C ARG A 82 5.03 3.17 -26.04
N LEU A 83 5.11 4.44 -25.63
CA LEU A 83 5.17 5.56 -26.58
C LEU A 83 6.45 5.57 -27.41
N MET A 84 7.59 5.18 -26.82
CA MET A 84 8.85 5.08 -27.57
C MET A 84 8.81 3.95 -28.61
N TYR A 85 8.26 2.78 -28.26
CA TYR A 85 8.16 1.65 -29.18
C TYR A 85 7.07 1.82 -30.25
N SER A 86 5.99 2.58 -29.97
CA SER A 86 4.95 2.87 -30.95
C SER A 86 5.40 3.81 -32.08
N ASN A 87 6.53 4.52 -31.93
CA ASN A 87 7.10 5.39 -32.96
C ASN A 87 8.22 4.72 -33.79
N LEU A 88 8.50 3.44 -33.56
CA LEU A 88 9.56 2.67 -34.25
C LEU A 88 9.02 1.72 -35.34
N LEU A 89 7.74 1.81 -35.68
CA LEU A 89 7.07 1.12 -36.80
C LEU A 89 6.44 2.16 -37.73
#